data_AF-A0A0D9X9S2-F1
#
_entry.id   AF-A0A0D9X9S2-F1
#
_cell.length_a   1.000
_cell.length_b   1.000
_cell.length_c   1.000
_cell.angle_alpha   90.00
_cell.angle_beta   90.00
_cell.angle_gamma   90.00
#
_symmetry.space_group_name_H-M   'P 1'
#
loop_
_entity.id
_entity.type
_entity.pdbx_description
1 polymer ?
#
loop_
_entity_poly.entity_id
_entity_poly.type
_entity_poly.pdbx_seq_one_letter_code
_entity_poly.pdbx_strand_id
1 'polypeptide(L)'
;MQQQQDQDDQQPNQHPTARRCAACRYLRRRCADDCVLAPFFPADHPHRYACVHRVFGASNVARLLQSLPMAERGNAANTMAMEAYWRVQDPVYGCTGIINRLQEEIRAVQCDLATTQAHLAIAVASHRRPPPPPLPQPPPPPQSPPPAVDPADEFLNLDGL
;
A
#
# COMPACT_ATOMS: atom_id res chain seq x y z
N MET A 1 10.11 10.11 15.62
CA MET A 1 10.53 8.77 15.16
C MET A 1 10.64 8.85 13.64
N GLN A 2 11.89 8.92 13.18
CA GLN A 2 12.41 8.95 11.81
C GLN A 2 11.83 9.97 10.80
N GLN A 3 12.48 11.14 10.76
CA GLN A 3 13.02 11.69 9.51
C GLN A 3 14.43 11.10 9.34
N GLN A 4 14.78 10.57 8.17
CA GLN A 4 16.13 10.60 7.57
C GLN A 4 16.08 9.83 6.23
N GLN A 5 16.21 10.52 5.09
CA GLN A 5 16.64 9.93 3.82
C GLN A 5 17.23 11.06 2.96
N ASP A 6 18.39 11.54 3.39
CA ASP A 6 19.41 12.18 2.58
C ASP A 6 20.66 11.28 2.70
N GLN A 7 21.18 10.82 1.55
CA GLN A 7 22.32 9.91 1.26
C GLN A 7 21.83 8.72 0.41
N ASP A 8 22.25 8.50 -0.84
CA ASP A 8 23.60 8.70 -1.39
C ASP A 8 23.58 9.33 -2.80
N ASP A 9 24.19 10.50 -2.92
CA ASP A 9 24.98 10.83 -4.11
C ASP A 9 26.25 9.97 -4.10
N GLN A 10 26.66 9.54 -5.29
CA GLN A 10 27.97 8.97 -5.64
C GLN A 10 28.17 7.45 -5.47
N GLN A 11 28.00 6.68 -6.57
CA GLN A 11 29.06 5.81 -7.12
C GLN A 11 28.61 5.03 -8.38
N PRO A 12 29.53 4.57 -9.23
CA PRO A 12 30.67 5.26 -9.83
C PRO A 12 30.58 5.22 -11.36
N ASN A 13 31.32 6.12 -12.00
CA ASN A 13 31.75 6.01 -13.39
C ASN A 13 32.54 4.71 -13.60
N GLN A 14 31.84 3.59 -13.84
CA GLN A 14 32.45 2.39 -14.37
C GLN A 14 32.44 2.53 -15.89
N HIS A 15 33.52 3.11 -16.43
CA HIS A 15 33.97 2.82 -17.78
C HIS A 15 34.88 1.58 -17.71
N PRO A 16 34.34 0.35 -17.81
CA PRO A 16 35.18 -0.79 -18.13
C PRO A 16 35.52 -0.69 -19.62
N THR A 17 36.82 -0.53 -19.89
CA THR A 17 37.51 -0.87 -21.13
C THR A 17 36.62 -1.57 -22.18
N ALA A 18 36.17 -0.81 -23.18
CA ALA A 18 35.68 -1.24 -24.49
C ALA A 18 34.67 -2.41 -24.56
N ARG A 19 33.79 -2.59 -23.57
CA ARG A 19 32.71 -3.60 -23.68
C ARG A 19 31.48 -2.99 -24.38
N ARG A 20 31.15 -3.48 -25.58
CA ARG A 20 29.96 -3.05 -26.33
C ARG A 20 28.71 -3.21 -25.47
N CYS A 21 27.82 -2.21 -25.45
CA CYS A 21 26.54 -2.31 -24.76
C CYS A 21 25.68 -3.46 -25.31
N ALA A 22 24.69 -3.93 -24.53
CA ALA A 22 23.84 -5.05 -24.92
C ALA A 22 23.15 -4.80 -26.28
N ALA A 23 22.74 -3.56 -26.54
CA ALA A 23 22.12 -3.18 -27.80
C ALA A 23 23.03 -3.35 -29.01
N CYS A 24 24.22 -2.76 -28.96
CA CYS A 24 25.18 -2.82 -30.05
C CYS A 24 25.72 -4.25 -30.25
N ARG A 25 25.84 -5.03 -29.17
CA ARG A 25 26.15 -6.47 -29.26
C ARG A 25 25.04 -7.24 -30.00
N TYR A 26 23.78 -7.03 -29.63
CA TYR A 26 22.63 -7.69 -30.25
C TYR A 26 22.50 -7.33 -31.74
N LEU A 27 22.67 -6.05 -32.08
CA LEU A 27 22.62 -5.53 -33.45
C LEU A 27 23.88 -5.80 -34.28
N ARG A 28 24.89 -6.46 -33.70
CA ARG A 28 26.18 -6.77 -34.36
C ARG A 28 26.89 -5.55 -34.96
N ARG A 29 26.77 -4.37 -34.33
CA ARG A 29 27.42 -3.12 -34.75
C ARG A 29 28.48 -2.62 -33.76
N ARG A 30 29.29 -1.64 -34.15
CA ARG A 30 30.22 -0.93 -33.25
C ARG A 30 29.42 -0.08 -32.26
N CYS A 31 29.85 -0.05 -31.00
CA CYS A 31 29.31 0.87 -30.00
C CYS A 31 30.13 2.15 -30.05
N ALA A 32 29.52 3.28 -30.42
CA ALA A 32 30.15 4.60 -30.37
C ALA A 32 30.16 5.13 -28.92
N ASP A 33 31.04 6.09 -28.64
CA ASP A 33 31.19 6.68 -27.30
C ASP A 33 29.96 7.50 -26.89
N ASP A 34 29.22 8.02 -27.87
CA ASP A 34 27.97 8.78 -27.71
C ASP A 34 26.71 7.91 -27.87
N CYS A 35 26.83 6.58 -27.75
CA CYS A 35 25.72 5.66 -27.98
C CYS A 35 24.56 5.91 -26.99
N VAL A 36 23.43 6.41 -27.50
CA VAL A 36 22.22 6.71 -26.70
C VAL A 36 21.68 5.50 -25.92
N LEU A 37 21.94 4.28 -26.38
CA LEU A 37 21.47 3.06 -25.74
C LEU A 37 22.43 2.53 -24.66
N ALA A 38 23.70 2.94 -24.66
CA ALA A 38 24.72 2.38 -23.79
C ALA A 38 24.43 2.59 -22.29
N PRO A 39 24.00 3.78 -21.83
CA PRO A 39 23.71 4.00 -20.41
C PRO A 39 22.56 3.12 -19.87
N PHE A 40 21.62 2.73 -20.73
CA PHE A 40 20.37 2.08 -20.31
C PHE A 40 20.33 0.57 -20.57
N PHE A 41 21.22 0.08 -21.43
CA PHE A 41 21.33 -1.34 -21.82
C PHE A 41 22.77 -1.84 -21.64
N PRO A 42 23.23 -1.99 -20.38
CA PRO A 42 24.58 -2.47 -20.08
C PRO A 42 24.78 -3.91 -20.56
N ALA A 43 26.03 -4.28 -20.80
CA ALA A 43 26.40 -5.59 -21.36
C ALA A 43 26.03 -6.78 -20.47
N ASP A 44 25.85 -6.56 -19.16
CA ASP A 44 25.56 -7.60 -18.16
C ASP A 44 24.12 -8.13 -18.25
N HIS A 45 23.22 -7.38 -18.88
CA HIS A 45 21.81 -7.73 -19.00
C HIS A 45 21.37 -7.87 -20.47
N PRO A 46 21.92 -8.83 -21.25
CA PRO A 46 21.65 -8.94 -22.68
C PRO A 46 20.18 -9.26 -22.99
N HIS A 47 19.51 -10.04 -22.12
CA HIS A 47 18.11 -10.41 -22.27
C HIS A 47 17.18 -9.17 -22.22
N ARG A 48 17.53 -8.17 -21.40
CA ARG A 48 16.77 -6.92 -21.28
C ARG A 48 16.61 -6.23 -22.62
N TYR A 49 17.70 -6.10 -23.39
CA TYR A 49 17.62 -5.51 -24.73
C TYR A 49 16.95 -6.43 -25.75
N ALA A 50 17.14 -7.75 -25.65
CA ALA A 50 16.49 -8.70 -26.56
C ALA A 50 14.95 -8.60 -26.51
N CYS A 51 14.36 -8.53 -25.31
CA CYS A 51 12.92 -8.30 -25.14
C CYS A 51 12.50 -6.96 -25.76
N VAL A 52 13.18 -5.87 -25.40
CA VAL A 52 12.87 -4.52 -25.90
C VAL A 52 12.96 -4.45 -27.43
N HIS A 53 13.99 -5.04 -28.02
CA HIS A 53 14.14 -5.13 -29.47
C HIS A 53 13.00 -5.92 -30.11
N ARG A 54 12.61 -7.06 -29.52
CA ARG A 54 11.54 -7.91 -30.05
C ARG A 54 10.17 -7.21 -30.06
N VAL A 55 9.87 -6.42 -29.03
CA VAL A 55 8.55 -5.79 -28.86
C VAL A 55 8.48 -4.41 -29.50
N PHE A 56 9.47 -3.55 -29.26
CA PHE A 56 9.45 -2.16 -29.72
C PHE A 56 10.28 -1.96 -31.00
N GLY A 57 11.33 -2.74 -31.21
CA GLY A 57 12.27 -2.56 -32.33
C GLY A 57 13.34 -1.50 -32.05
N ALA A 58 14.53 -1.70 -32.62
CA ALA A 58 15.71 -0.85 -32.34
C ALA A 58 15.48 0.64 -32.63
N SER A 59 14.88 0.96 -33.78
CA SER A 59 14.68 2.36 -34.22
C SER A 59 13.67 3.09 -33.36
N ASN A 60 12.60 2.42 -32.94
CA ASN A 60 11.57 3.04 -32.10
C ASN A 60 12.12 3.33 -30.70
N VAL A 61 12.89 2.40 -30.13
CA VAL A 61 13.52 2.58 -28.81
C VAL A 61 14.49 3.76 -28.84
N ALA A 62 15.36 3.83 -29.86
CA ALA A 62 16.29 4.94 -30.00
C ALA A 62 15.56 6.29 -30.17
N ARG A 63 14.53 6.33 -31.03
CA ARG A 63 13.72 7.54 -31.28
C ARG A 63 13.00 8.00 -30.01
N LEU A 64 12.36 7.09 -29.28
CA LEU A 64 11.63 7.41 -28.05
C LEU A 64 12.55 7.94 -26.96
N LEU A 65 13.71 7.30 -26.75
CA LEU A 65 14.67 7.80 -25.78
C LEU A 65 15.21 9.17 -26.18
N GLN A 66 15.49 9.40 -27.46
CA GLN A 66 15.97 10.70 -27.94
C GLN A 66 14.93 11.81 -27.79
N SER A 67 13.63 11.51 -27.90
CA SER A 67 12.56 12.50 -27.71
C SER A 67 12.35 12.93 -26.25
N LEU A 68 12.92 12.22 -25.28
CA LEU A 68 12.75 12.51 -23.86
C LEU A 68 13.93 13.31 -23.28
N PRO A 69 13.69 14.14 -22.25
CA PRO A 69 14.74 14.73 -21.43
C PRO A 69 15.65 13.66 -20.84
N MET A 70 16.96 13.93 -20.70
CA MET A 70 17.92 12.93 -20.19
C MET A 70 17.52 12.31 -18.85
N ALA A 71 16.94 13.10 -17.94
CA ALA A 71 16.48 12.64 -16.63
C ALA A 71 15.41 11.54 -16.70
N GLU A 72 14.58 11.54 -17.75
CA GLU A 72 13.47 10.59 -17.89
C GLU A 72 13.84 9.33 -18.67
N ARG A 73 14.93 9.38 -19.45
CA ARG A 73 15.34 8.26 -20.33
C ARG A 73 15.61 6.97 -19.56
N GLY A 74 16.17 7.07 -18.36
CA GLY A 74 16.40 5.91 -17.49
C GLY A 74 15.09 5.20 -17.12
N ASN A 75 14.11 5.98 -16.67
CA ASN A 75 12.79 5.48 -16.31
C ASN A 75 12.06 4.90 -17.54
N ALA A 76 12.08 5.60 -18.67
CA ALA A 76 11.47 5.13 -19.91
C ALA A 76 12.10 3.81 -20.41
N ALA A 77 13.43 3.69 -20.37
CA ALA A 77 14.12 2.45 -20.73
C ALA A 77 13.76 1.30 -19.78
N ASN A 78 13.55 1.58 -18.50
CA ASN A 78 13.11 0.59 -17.53
C ASN A 78 11.68 0.12 -17.75
N THR A 79 10.77 1.06 -17.99
CA THR A 79 9.37 0.75 -18.31
C THR A 79 9.28 -0.07 -19.59
N MET A 80 9.94 0.35 -20.67
CA MET A 80 9.99 -0.43 -21.92
C MET A 80 10.54 -1.84 -21.70
N ALA A 81 11.59 -2.00 -20.90
CA ALA A 81 12.16 -3.31 -20.63
C ALA A 81 11.19 -4.24 -19.88
N MET A 82 10.52 -3.71 -18.87
CA MET A 82 9.54 -4.45 -18.06
C MET A 82 8.30 -4.80 -18.89
N GLU A 83 7.75 -3.87 -19.66
CA GLU A 83 6.63 -4.13 -20.59
C GLU A 83 6.99 -5.16 -21.66
N ALA A 84 8.17 -5.02 -22.27
CA ALA A 84 8.63 -5.96 -23.28
C ALA A 84 8.84 -7.36 -22.71
N TYR A 85 9.37 -7.46 -21.49
CA TYR A 85 9.51 -8.74 -20.81
C TYR A 85 8.16 -9.45 -20.68
N TRP A 86 7.15 -8.76 -20.14
CA TRP A 86 5.82 -9.34 -19.97
C TRP A 86 5.17 -9.70 -21.30
N ARG A 87 5.31 -8.86 -22.33
CA ARG A 87 4.74 -9.15 -23.66
C ARG A 87 5.44 -10.31 -24.38
N VAL A 88 6.69 -10.62 -24.04
CA VAL A 88 7.38 -11.82 -24.53
C VAL A 88 6.85 -13.08 -23.83
N GLN A 89 6.53 -13.00 -22.54
CA GLN A 89 5.97 -14.13 -21.78
C GLN A 89 4.50 -14.38 -22.12
N ASP A 90 3.72 -13.31 -22.25
CA ASP A 90 2.31 -13.31 -22.63
C ASP A 90 2.09 -12.41 -23.85
N PRO A 91 2.08 -12.99 -25.07
CA PRO A 91 1.86 -12.23 -26.30
C PRO A 91 0.47 -11.60 -26.42
N VAL A 92 -0.52 -12.09 -25.66
CA VAL A 92 -1.91 -11.63 -25.73
C VAL A 92 -2.09 -10.43 -24.82
N TYR A 93 -1.84 -10.59 -23.51
CA TYR A 93 -2.15 -9.56 -22.51
C TYR A 93 -0.92 -8.85 -21.95
N GLY A 94 0.28 -9.43 -22.04
CA GLY A 94 1.51 -8.83 -21.53
C GLY A 94 1.38 -8.29 -20.09
N CYS A 95 1.79 -7.03 -19.88
CA CYS A 95 1.68 -6.39 -18.57
C CYS A 95 0.23 -6.12 -18.14
N THR A 96 -0.72 -6.00 -19.07
CA THR A 96 -2.14 -5.80 -18.75
C THR A 96 -2.73 -7.02 -18.03
N GLY A 97 -2.30 -8.24 -18.36
CA GLY A 97 -2.71 -9.45 -17.63
C GLY A 97 -2.27 -9.40 -16.16
N ILE A 98 -1.04 -8.94 -15.91
CA ILE A 98 -0.51 -8.73 -14.55
C ILE A 98 -1.32 -7.66 -13.80
N ILE A 99 -1.61 -6.54 -14.46
CA ILE A 99 -2.43 -5.47 -13.86
C ILE A 99 -3.82 -6.00 -13.47
N ASN A 100 -4.50 -6.72 -14.38
CA ASN A 100 -5.84 -7.24 -14.09
C ASN A 100 -5.82 -8.22 -12.92
N ARG A 101 -4.86 -9.16 -12.90
CA ARG A 101 -4.71 -10.10 -11.78
C ARG A 101 -4.51 -9.39 -10.46
N LEU A 102 -3.60 -8.39 -10.41
CA LEU A 102 -3.36 -7.63 -9.18
C LEU A 102 -4.61 -6.85 -8.74
N GLN A 103 -5.38 -6.32 -9.69
CA GLN A 103 -6.64 -5.66 -9.38
C GLN A 103 -7.70 -6.63 -8.83
N GLU A 104 -7.76 -7.87 -9.32
CA GLU A 104 -8.62 -8.93 -8.77
C GLU A 104 -8.21 -9.29 -7.33
N GLU A 105 -6.91 -9.45 -7.08
CA GLU A 105 -6.38 -9.73 -5.74
C GLU A 105 -6.70 -8.59 -4.76
N ILE A 106 -6.53 -7.33 -5.18
CA ILE A 106 -6.91 -6.15 -4.38
C ILE A 106 -8.41 -6.19 -4.05
N ARG A 107 -9.27 -6.45 -5.04
CA ARG A 107 -10.73 -6.51 -4.83
C ARG A 107 -11.12 -7.62 -3.86
N ALA A 108 -10.51 -8.80 -4.00
CA ALA A 108 -10.77 -9.93 -3.10
C ALA A 108 -10.42 -9.57 -1.65
N VAL A 109 -9.21 -9.03 -1.43
CA VAL A 109 -8.76 -8.62 -0.09
C VAL A 109 -9.63 -7.50 0.49
N GLN A 110 -10.05 -6.54 -0.32
CA GLN A 110 -10.97 -5.49 0.11
C GLN A 110 -12.34 -6.05 0.52
N CYS A 111 -12.85 -7.06 -0.19
CA CYS A 111 -14.10 -7.75 0.16
C CYS A 111 -13.98 -8.50 1.50
N ASP A 112 -12.87 -9.22 1.70
CA ASP A 112 -12.61 -9.96 2.95
C ASP A 112 -12.50 -9.00 4.13
N LEU A 113 -11.82 -7.86 3.94
CA LEU A 113 -11.72 -6.81 4.94
C LEU A 113 -13.10 -6.24 5.30
N ALA A 114 -13.93 -5.92 4.31
CA ALA A 114 -15.28 -5.39 4.53
C ALA A 114 -16.16 -6.40 5.28
N THR A 115 -16.10 -7.68 4.90
CA THR A 115 -16.81 -8.78 5.59
C THR A 115 -16.40 -8.87 7.05
N THR A 116 -15.10 -8.85 7.32
CA THR A 116 -14.55 -8.93 8.68
C THR A 116 -14.96 -7.73 9.53
N GLN A 117 -14.91 -6.53 8.95
CA GLN A 117 -15.36 -5.30 9.62
C GLN A 117 -16.85 -5.35 9.96
N ALA A 118 -17.70 -5.87 9.05
CA ALA A 118 -19.12 -6.06 9.31
C ALA A 118 -19.38 -7.06 10.45
N HIS A 119 -18.66 -8.18 10.46
CA HIS A 119 -18.75 -9.17 11.55
C HIS A 119 -18.37 -8.57 12.91
N LEU A 120 -17.29 -7.79 12.96
CA LEU A 120 -16.87 -7.09 14.18
C LEU A 120 -17.93 -6.07 14.65
N ALA A 121 -18.52 -5.30 13.74
CA ALA A 121 -19.56 -4.34 14.07
C ALA A 121 -20.79 -5.02 14.70
N ILE A 122 -21.22 -6.16 14.13
CA ILE A 122 -22.34 -6.96 14.67
C ILE A 122 -21.98 -7.52 16.05
N ALA A 123 -20.77 -8.07 16.22
CA ALA A 123 -20.30 -8.59 17.49
C ALA A 123 -20.31 -7.50 18.59
N VAL A 124 -19.76 -6.31 18.29
CA VAL A 124 -19.77 -5.18 19.23
C VAL A 124 -21.19 -4.72 19.56
N ALA A 125 -22.09 -4.64 18.57
CA ALA A 125 -23.48 -4.25 18.79
C ALA A 125 -24.22 -5.24 19.70
N SER A 126 -24.01 -6.55 19.49
CA SER A 126 -24.62 -7.60 20.33
C SER A 126 -24.14 -7.55 21.80
N HIS A 127 -22.88 -7.16 22.03
CA HIS A 127 -22.32 -7.00 23.37
C HIS A 127 -22.78 -5.71 24.07
N ARG A 128 -23.27 -4.72 23.31
CA ARG A 128 -23.82 -3.46 23.85
C ARG A 128 -25.32 -3.53 24.15
N ARG A 129 -25.91 -4.73 24.27
CA ARG A 129 -27.34 -4.87 24.57
C ARG A 129 -27.65 -4.18 25.92
N PRO A 130 -28.60 -3.23 25.96
CA PRO A 130 -28.98 -2.60 27.21
C PRO A 130 -29.48 -3.67 28.20
N PRO A 131 -29.22 -3.52 29.51
CA PRO A 131 -29.74 -4.44 30.51
C PRO A 131 -31.27 -4.52 30.39
N PRO A 132 -31.88 -5.70 30.63
CA PRO A 132 -33.33 -5.82 30.62
C PRO A 132 -33.95 -4.79 31.57
N PRO A 133 -35.12 -4.22 31.23
CA PRO A 133 -35.79 -3.29 32.13
C PRO A 133 -35.99 -3.95 33.50
N PRO A 134 -35.83 -3.21 34.60
CA PRO A 134 -36.04 -3.76 35.94
C PRO A 134 -37.44 -4.34 36.02
N LEU A 135 -37.54 -5.60 36.50
CA LEU A 135 -38.81 -6.25 36.75
C LEU A 135 -39.65 -5.39 37.73
N PRO A 136 -40.99 -5.40 37.62
CA PRO A 136 -41.85 -4.77 38.61
C PRO A 136 -41.48 -5.29 40.01
N GLN A 137 -41.00 -4.40 40.87
CA GLN A 137 -40.68 -4.77 42.24
C GLN A 137 -41.99 -5.10 42.96
N PRO A 138 -42.07 -6.22 43.71
CA PRO A 138 -43.23 -6.49 44.53
C PRO A 138 -43.45 -5.31 45.50
N PRO A 139 -44.72 -4.97 45.80
CA PRO A 139 -45.02 -3.85 46.68
C PRO A 139 -44.26 -4.02 48.01
N PRO A 140 -43.72 -2.93 48.58
CA PRO A 140 -42.99 -3.01 49.85
C PRO A 140 -43.91 -3.60 50.92
N PRO A 141 -43.37 -4.46 51.82
CA PRO A 141 -44.16 -5.00 52.92
C PRO A 141 -44.74 -3.85 53.75
N PRO A 142 -45.95 -4.01 54.30
CA PRO A 142 -46.57 -2.97 55.13
C PRO A 142 -45.61 -2.61 56.27
N GLN A 143 -45.21 -1.34 56.32
CA GLN A 143 -44.39 -0.83 57.41
C GLN A 143 -45.24 -0.87 58.69
N SER A 144 -44.69 -1.47 59.75
CA SER A 144 -45.29 -1.40 61.08
C SER A 144 -45.40 0.07 61.51
N PRO A 145 -46.53 0.47 62.14
CA PRO A 145 -46.73 1.85 62.55
C PRO A 145 -45.58 2.30 63.47
N PRO A 146 -45.14 3.57 63.37
CA PRO A 146 -44.12 4.10 64.25
C PRO A 146 -44.58 4.00 65.71
N PRO A 147 -43.68 3.70 66.66
CA PRO A 147 -44.03 3.72 68.07
C PRO A 147 -44.54 5.12 68.43
N ALA A 148 -45.63 5.17 69.21
CA ALA A 148 -46.14 6.41 69.75
C ALA A 148 -45.04 7.09 70.56
N VAL A 149 -44.64 8.29 70.15
CA VAL A 149 -43.73 9.12 70.92
C VAL A 149 -44.54 9.67 72.09
N ASP A 150 -44.15 9.31 73.30
CA ASP A 150 -44.77 9.74 74.55
C ASP A 150 -44.49 11.26 74.73
N PRO A 151 -45.51 12.12 74.97
CA PRO A 151 -45.36 13.59 75.00
C PRO A 151 -44.56 14.16 76.20
N ALA A 152 -43.73 13.36 76.88
CA ALA A 152 -42.95 13.81 78.04
C ALA A 152 -41.51 14.28 77.72
N ASP A 153 -41.02 14.13 76.47
CA ASP A 153 -39.66 14.51 76.07
C ASP A 153 -39.57 15.89 75.36
N GLU A 154 -40.50 16.82 75.64
CA GLU A 154 -40.48 18.20 75.11
C GLU A 154 -40.30 19.27 76.20
N PHE A 155 -39.46 19.02 77.20
CA PHE A 155 -39.01 20.06 78.13
C PHE A 155 -37.56 19.80 78.51
N LEU A 156 -36.62 20.39 77.75
CA LEU A 156 -35.29 20.88 78.15
C LEU A 156 -34.42 21.00 76.90
N ASN A 157 -34.58 22.09 76.15
CA ASN A 157 -33.49 22.71 75.37
C ASN A 157 -33.90 24.14 75.00
N LEU A 158 -34.01 24.98 76.03
CA LEU A 158 -33.91 26.43 75.91
C LEU A 158 -32.74 26.83 76.81
N ASP A 159 -31.56 27.05 76.21
CA ASP A 159 -30.55 28.06 76.58
C ASP A 159 -29.19 27.77 75.91
N GLY A 160 -28.65 28.78 75.21
CA GLY A 160 -27.20 29.04 75.24
C GLY A 160 -26.40 29.01 73.93
N LEU A 161 -26.24 30.20 73.33
CA LEU A 161 -25.19 30.69 72.39
C LEU A 161 -25.19 30.18 70.94
#